data_AF-A0A8B7QMV7-F1
#
_entry.id   AF-A0A8B7QMV7-F1
#
_cell.length_a   1.000
_cell.length_b   1.000
_cell.length_c   1.000
_cell.angle_alpha   90.00
_cell.angle_beta   90.00
_cell.angle_gamma   90.00
#
_symmetry.space_group_name_H-M   'P 1'
#
loop_
_entity.id
_entity.type
_entity.pdbx_description
1 polymer ?
#
loop_
_entity_poly.entity_id
_entity_poly.type
_entity_poly.pdbx_seq_one_letter_code
_entity_poly.pdbx_strand_id
1 'polypeptide(L)'
;MRLSEFRALENQGGRRPIAFSAGVSGIFGNGGSSKKEKLSLQDVAELIRARACQRVVVMAGAGISTPSGIPDFRSPGSGYYSNLQQYDVPYPEAIFELSFFLYNPKPFLSLAKKLYPGNYRPNVTHYFLRLLHDKGQLLRLYTQNIDGLERASGIPASKLVEAHGSFASATCTVCRATAPGEDFWADVLGDRVPHCPVCGGVRKPDIVFFGEPLPDRFLLHVVDFPMADLLLILGTSLQVEPFASLSEAVRSSVPRLLMNRDMVGSLAWCPRSRDVVQLGDLVHSVERLVELLGWTEDMQDLVQRETGKLPGCDA
;
A
#
# COMPACT_ATOMS: atom_id res chain seq x y z
N MET A 1 -22.02 31.65 31.11
CA MET A 1 -22.50 31.75 32.50
C MET A 1 -22.07 30.45 33.20
N ARG A 2 -21.16 30.54 34.17
CA ARG A 2 -20.59 29.43 34.96
C ARG A 2 -21.58 28.97 36.05
N LEU A 3 -21.47 27.72 36.48
CA LEU A 3 -21.80 27.17 37.83
C LEU A 3 -21.17 25.75 37.83
N SER A 4 -20.03 25.39 38.41
CA SER A 4 -19.45 25.48 39.77
C SER A 4 -20.25 24.77 40.88
N GLU A 5 -19.70 23.62 41.29
CA GLU A 5 -19.56 23.06 42.66
C GLU A 5 -20.78 22.54 43.42
N PHE A 6 -20.70 21.26 43.82
CA PHE A 6 -21.07 20.82 45.18
C PHE A 6 -20.10 19.73 45.69
N ARG A 7 -19.52 20.01 46.86
CA ARG A 7 -18.64 19.19 47.72
C ARG A 7 -19.41 18.01 48.35
N ALA A 8 -18.83 16.81 48.38
CA ALA A 8 -18.03 16.19 49.46
C ALA A 8 -18.79 15.82 50.75
N LEU A 9 -18.70 14.54 51.15
CA LEU A 9 -18.76 14.08 52.53
C LEU A 9 -17.92 12.79 52.67
N GLU A 10 -16.99 12.84 53.61
CA GLU A 10 -16.06 11.81 54.04
C GLU A 10 -16.78 10.70 54.83
N ASN A 11 -16.18 9.50 54.91
CA ASN A 11 -16.19 8.78 56.18
C ASN A 11 -14.91 7.95 56.37
N GLN A 12 -14.40 8.02 57.59
CA GLN A 12 -13.11 7.53 58.06
C GLN A 12 -13.22 6.09 58.59
N GLY A 13 -12.09 5.39 58.63
CA GLY A 13 -11.97 4.10 59.32
C GLY A 13 -10.58 3.50 59.21
N GLY A 14 -9.63 4.01 60.01
CA GLY A 14 -8.26 3.50 60.08
C GLY A 14 -8.09 2.35 61.09
N ARG A 15 -7.06 1.51 60.85
CA ARG A 15 -6.27 0.81 61.88
C ARG A 15 -4.92 0.36 61.27
N ARG A 16 -3.83 0.76 61.93
CA ARG A 16 -2.42 0.31 61.82
C ARG A 16 -2.04 -0.31 63.19
N PRO A 17 -0.81 -0.81 63.48
CA PRO A 17 0.34 -1.22 62.63
C PRO A 17 0.94 -2.58 63.05
N ILE A 18 1.92 -3.13 62.31
CA ILE A 18 3.10 -3.81 62.90
C ILE A 18 4.33 -3.50 62.01
N ALA A 19 5.41 -3.06 62.64
CA ALA A 19 6.72 -2.84 62.04
C ALA A 19 7.65 -4.03 62.33
N PHE A 20 8.48 -4.41 61.37
CA PHE A 20 9.71 -5.18 61.59
C PHE A 20 10.84 -4.48 60.83
N SER A 21 11.87 -4.09 61.58
CA SER A 21 13.14 -3.61 61.04
C SER A 21 14.10 -4.78 60.85
N ALA A 22 14.77 -4.85 59.71
CA ALA A 22 16.11 -5.43 59.59
C ALA A 22 16.81 -4.74 58.42
N GLY A 23 17.97 -4.14 58.68
CA GLY A 23 18.79 -3.49 57.66
C GLY A 23 19.67 -4.47 56.90
N VAL A 24 20.27 -3.95 55.84
CA VAL A 24 21.70 -4.06 55.44
C VAL A 24 21.87 -4.32 53.93
N SER A 25 22.80 -3.53 53.39
CA SER A 25 23.55 -3.66 52.15
C SER A 25 22.86 -3.32 50.84
N GLY A 26 23.25 -2.14 50.33
CA GLY A 26 23.09 -1.78 48.95
C GLY A 26 23.82 -2.76 48.03
N ILE A 27 23.16 -3.05 46.92
CA ILE A 27 23.81 -3.42 45.68
C ILE A 27 23.32 -2.38 44.69
N PHE A 28 24.26 -1.53 44.24
CA PHE A 28 24.06 -0.71 43.06
C PHE A 28 23.78 -1.64 41.88
N GLY A 29 22.50 -1.85 41.59
CA GLY A 29 22.06 -2.43 40.34
C GLY A 29 22.39 -1.44 39.24
N ASN A 30 23.52 -1.68 38.59
CA ASN A 30 24.02 -0.91 37.46
C ASN A 30 22.88 -0.71 36.47
N GLY A 31 22.38 0.52 36.38
CA GLY A 31 21.38 0.95 35.43
C GLY A 31 21.95 0.85 34.03
N GLY A 32 21.91 -0.36 33.48
CA GLY A 32 22.14 -0.61 32.07
C GLY A 32 21.04 0.11 31.30
N SER A 33 21.37 1.30 30.80
CA SER A 33 20.69 1.92 29.67
C SER A 33 20.76 0.91 28.51
N SER A 34 19.81 -0.03 28.47
CA SER A 34 19.48 -0.80 27.30
C SER A 34 19.02 0.21 26.25
N LYS A 35 19.96 0.71 25.45
CA LYS A 35 19.62 1.20 24.12
C LYS A 35 18.97 0.00 23.45
N LYS A 36 17.64 -0.03 23.35
CA LYS A 36 16.95 -0.99 22.51
C LYS A 36 17.55 -0.84 21.11
N GLU A 37 18.34 -1.82 20.70
CA GLU A 37 18.93 -1.83 19.37
C GLU A 37 17.78 -1.72 18.36
N LYS A 38 17.88 -0.74 17.47
CA LYS A 38 16.89 -0.58 16.40
C LYS A 38 17.04 -1.77 15.46
N LEU A 39 15.92 -2.36 15.08
CA LEU A 39 15.92 -3.43 14.07
C LEU A 39 16.53 -2.91 12.77
N SER A 40 17.32 -3.76 12.14
CA SER A 40 17.94 -3.54 10.84
C SER A 40 17.16 -4.26 9.74
N LEU A 41 17.50 -4.00 8.47
CA LEU A 41 16.98 -4.77 7.34
C LEU A 41 17.34 -6.26 7.46
N GLN A 42 18.53 -6.58 8.00
CA GLN A 42 18.94 -7.95 8.27
C GLN A 42 17.99 -8.63 9.24
N ASP A 43 17.60 -7.97 10.34
CA ASP A 43 16.70 -8.55 11.33
C ASP A 43 15.32 -8.87 10.72
N VAL A 44 14.81 -7.99 9.83
CA VAL A 44 13.56 -8.27 9.11
C VAL A 44 13.72 -9.45 8.16
N ALA A 45 14.85 -9.54 7.43
CA ALA A 45 15.14 -10.67 6.57
C ALA A 45 15.20 -11.99 7.36
N GLU A 46 15.84 -11.98 8.53
CA GLU A 46 15.90 -13.16 9.42
C GLU A 46 14.50 -13.58 9.91
N LEU A 47 13.65 -12.62 10.30
CA LEU A 47 12.28 -12.92 10.72
C LEU A 47 11.45 -13.60 9.62
N ILE A 48 11.61 -13.16 8.37
CA ILE A 48 10.95 -13.78 7.21
C ILE A 48 11.59 -15.16 6.94
N ARG A 49 12.93 -15.24 6.86
CA ARG A 49 13.67 -16.46 6.51
C ARG A 49 13.44 -17.59 7.52
N ALA A 50 13.46 -17.28 8.81
CA ALA A 50 13.17 -18.22 9.90
C ALA A 50 11.67 -18.54 10.04
N ARG A 51 10.81 -17.96 9.18
CA ARG A 51 9.34 -18.08 9.26
C ARG A 51 8.77 -17.67 10.62
N ALA A 52 9.43 -16.74 11.32
CA ALA A 52 8.88 -16.09 12.49
C ALA A 52 7.75 -15.12 12.11
N CYS A 53 7.79 -14.59 10.88
CA CYS A 53 6.70 -13.86 10.23
C CYS A 53 6.17 -14.67 9.04
N GLN A 54 4.88 -15.03 9.08
CA GLN A 54 4.20 -15.81 8.02
C GLN A 54 2.91 -15.15 7.55
N ARG A 55 2.53 -14.01 8.15
CA ARG A 55 1.34 -13.23 7.84
C ARG A 55 1.77 -11.82 7.48
N VAL A 56 2.55 -11.72 6.42
CA VAL A 56 3.07 -10.46 5.92
C VAL A 56 1.95 -9.71 5.21
N VAL A 57 1.64 -8.51 5.69
CA VAL A 57 0.79 -7.55 4.97
C VAL A 57 1.71 -6.59 4.23
N VAL A 58 1.37 -6.31 2.99
CA VAL A 58 2.11 -5.36 2.15
C VAL A 58 1.19 -4.20 1.79
N MET A 59 1.68 -2.98 1.96
CA MET A 59 1.07 -1.74 1.46
C MET A 59 1.96 -1.19 0.36
N ALA A 60 1.42 -1.02 -0.84
CA ALA A 60 2.18 -0.56 -1.99
C ALA A 60 1.52 0.64 -2.69
N GLY A 61 2.34 1.53 -3.24
CA GLY A 61 1.91 2.67 -4.04
C GLY A 61 2.70 2.83 -5.33
N ALA A 62 2.54 3.99 -5.97
CA ALA A 62 3.01 4.18 -7.35
C ALA A 62 4.53 4.03 -7.53
N GLY A 63 5.31 4.21 -6.45
CA GLY A 63 6.75 4.02 -6.45
C GLY A 63 7.20 2.61 -6.81
N ILE A 64 6.37 1.58 -6.62
CA ILE A 64 6.71 0.22 -7.06
C ILE A 64 6.68 0.07 -8.59
N SER A 65 5.95 0.93 -9.28
CA SER A 65 5.70 0.86 -10.74
C SER A 65 6.61 1.81 -11.53
N THR A 66 7.36 2.70 -10.87
CA THR A 66 8.32 3.58 -11.55
C THR A 66 9.40 2.85 -12.33
N PRO A 67 9.97 1.72 -11.86
CA PRO A 67 10.93 0.94 -12.65
C PRO A 67 10.30 0.23 -13.86
N SER A 68 8.97 0.11 -13.87
CA SER A 68 8.21 -0.42 -15.01
C SER A 68 7.94 0.65 -16.09
N GLY A 69 8.39 1.89 -15.89
CA GLY A 69 8.17 3.00 -16.83
C GLY A 69 6.85 3.75 -16.62
N ILE A 70 6.12 3.46 -15.53
CA ILE A 70 4.91 4.19 -15.15
C ILE A 70 5.33 5.33 -14.22
N PRO A 71 5.16 6.61 -14.60
CA PRO A 71 5.49 7.71 -13.69
C PRO A 71 4.62 7.63 -12.45
N ASP A 72 5.18 7.97 -11.28
CA ASP A 72 4.35 8.21 -10.11
C ASP A 72 3.49 9.48 -10.30
N PHE A 73 2.63 9.81 -9.33
CA PHE A 73 1.80 11.00 -9.46
C PHE A 73 2.55 12.31 -9.14
N ARG A 74 3.44 12.28 -8.14
CA ARG A 74 3.85 13.47 -7.37
C ARG A 74 5.33 13.84 -7.49
N SER A 75 6.18 13.00 -8.09
CA SER A 75 7.60 13.31 -8.24
C SER A 75 7.78 14.59 -9.08
N PRO A 76 8.57 15.56 -8.62
CA PRO A 76 8.82 16.78 -9.39
C PRO A 76 9.44 16.47 -10.76
N GLY A 77 8.87 17.03 -11.83
CA GLY A 77 9.38 16.91 -13.20
C GLY A 77 9.00 15.61 -13.93
N SER A 78 9.06 14.45 -13.27
CA SER A 78 8.73 13.15 -13.87
C SER A 78 7.32 12.65 -13.55
N GLY A 79 6.72 13.13 -12.46
CA GLY A 79 5.41 12.69 -11.99
C GLY A 79 4.30 13.10 -12.96
N TYR A 80 3.24 12.30 -13.02
CA TYR A 80 2.11 12.49 -13.93
C TYR A 80 1.51 13.91 -13.80
N TYR A 81 1.39 14.44 -12.59
CA TYR A 81 0.86 15.79 -12.34
C TYR A 81 1.72 16.91 -12.93
N SER A 82 3.03 16.70 -13.11
CA SER A 82 3.92 17.69 -13.75
C SER A 82 3.67 17.78 -15.27
N ASN A 83 3.09 16.73 -15.87
CA ASN A 83 2.88 16.60 -17.32
C ASN A 83 1.41 16.82 -17.74
N LEU A 84 0.60 17.37 -16.84
CA LEU A 84 -0.82 17.64 -17.08
C LEU A 84 -1.10 18.96 -17.80
N GLN A 85 -0.10 19.82 -17.99
CA GLN A 85 -0.26 21.13 -18.67
C GLN A 85 -0.84 21.02 -20.10
N GLN A 86 -0.71 19.85 -20.73
CA GLN A 86 -1.30 19.56 -22.04
C GLN A 86 -2.83 19.35 -22.01
N TYR A 87 -3.41 19.14 -20.82
CA TYR A 87 -4.84 18.99 -20.63
C TYR A 87 -5.38 20.24 -19.93
N ASP A 88 -6.53 20.73 -20.39
CA ASP A 88 -7.23 21.87 -19.79
C ASP A 88 -7.89 21.43 -18.46
N VAL A 89 -7.05 21.17 -17.45
CA VAL A 89 -7.43 20.75 -16.11
C VAL A 89 -7.17 21.89 -15.12
N PRO A 90 -8.11 22.19 -14.20
CA PRO A 90 -7.96 23.33 -13.29
C PRO A 90 -6.85 23.13 -12.25
N TYR A 91 -6.62 21.87 -11.86
CA TYR A 91 -5.53 21.42 -11.00
C TYR A 91 -5.33 19.90 -11.21
N PRO A 92 -4.16 19.34 -10.85
CA PRO A 92 -3.80 17.98 -11.22
C PRO A 92 -4.78 16.89 -10.74
N GLU A 93 -5.30 17.02 -9.52
CA GLU A 93 -6.20 16.06 -8.88
C GLU A 93 -7.57 15.99 -9.57
N ALA A 94 -7.99 17.03 -10.30
CA ALA A 94 -9.30 17.13 -10.95
C ALA A 94 -9.57 15.96 -11.92
N ILE A 95 -8.53 15.38 -12.53
CA ILE A 95 -8.68 14.22 -13.42
C ILE A 95 -9.28 12.98 -12.73
N PHE A 96 -9.17 12.93 -11.39
CA PHE A 96 -9.71 11.88 -10.54
C PHE A 96 -10.90 12.41 -9.71
N GLU A 97 -11.56 13.48 -10.12
CA GLU A 97 -12.79 13.95 -9.51
C GLU A 97 -13.98 13.59 -10.39
N LEU A 98 -15.04 13.05 -9.76
CA LEU A 98 -16.22 12.61 -10.49
C LEU A 98 -16.92 13.78 -11.21
N SER A 99 -17.00 14.95 -10.56
CA SER A 99 -17.57 16.17 -11.15
C SER A 99 -16.85 16.59 -12.43
N PHE A 100 -15.51 16.62 -12.40
CA PHE A 100 -14.70 16.97 -13.57
C PHE A 100 -14.79 15.90 -14.66
N PHE A 101 -14.78 14.62 -14.30
CA PHE A 101 -14.92 13.53 -15.28
C PHE A 101 -16.27 13.54 -16.01
N LEU A 102 -17.36 13.87 -15.31
CA LEU A 102 -18.68 14.03 -15.93
C LEU A 102 -18.74 15.24 -16.86
N TYR A 103 -17.98 16.30 -16.57
CA TYR A 103 -17.85 17.48 -17.44
C TYR A 103 -16.96 17.20 -18.66
N ASN A 104 -15.76 16.64 -18.44
CA ASN A 104 -14.77 16.33 -19.46
C ASN A 104 -14.01 15.04 -19.12
N PRO A 105 -14.43 13.87 -19.64
CA PRO A 105 -13.76 12.60 -19.34
C PRO A 105 -12.44 12.42 -20.10
N LYS A 106 -12.18 13.22 -21.14
CA LYS A 106 -11.05 13.00 -22.07
C LYS A 106 -9.68 12.96 -21.41
N PRO A 107 -9.32 13.84 -20.45
CA PRO A 107 -8.02 13.77 -19.78
C PRO A 107 -7.80 12.43 -19.07
N PHE A 108 -8.81 11.96 -18.33
CA PHE A 108 -8.76 10.66 -17.67
C PHE A 108 -8.68 9.50 -18.68
N LEU A 109 -9.47 9.53 -19.77
CA LEU A 109 -9.42 8.47 -20.78
C LEU A 109 -8.06 8.42 -21.50
N SER A 110 -7.41 9.58 -21.68
CA SER A 110 -6.04 9.65 -22.22
C SER A 110 -5.01 9.03 -21.27
N LEU A 111 -5.17 9.24 -19.95
CA LEU A 111 -4.40 8.51 -18.94
C LEU A 111 -4.67 7.01 -18.99
N ALA A 112 -5.94 6.61 -19.00
CA ALA A 112 -6.35 5.22 -19.05
C ALA A 112 -5.71 4.51 -20.25
N LYS A 113 -5.74 5.11 -21.45
CA LYS A 113 -5.11 4.56 -22.66
C LYS A 113 -3.60 4.32 -22.49
N LYS A 114 -2.89 5.20 -21.76
CA LYS A 114 -1.46 4.98 -21.45
C LYS A 114 -1.28 3.76 -20.54
N LEU A 115 -2.13 3.61 -19.53
CA LEU A 115 -2.13 2.51 -18.58
C LEU A 115 -2.77 1.20 -19.11
N TYR A 116 -3.08 1.12 -20.40
CA TYR A 116 -3.71 -0.07 -20.99
C TYR A 116 -2.89 -1.34 -20.67
N PRO A 117 -3.54 -2.42 -20.18
CA PRO A 117 -2.86 -3.67 -19.90
C PRO A 117 -2.03 -4.17 -21.09
N GLY A 118 -0.76 -4.48 -20.83
CA GLY A 118 0.21 -4.92 -21.84
C GLY A 118 1.22 -3.85 -22.27
N ASN A 119 0.96 -2.57 -22.02
CA ASN A 119 1.93 -1.49 -22.29
C ASN A 119 3.12 -1.52 -21.31
N TYR A 120 2.88 -2.04 -20.11
CA TYR A 120 3.87 -2.12 -19.03
C TYR A 120 3.96 -3.54 -18.50
N ARG A 121 5.11 -3.86 -17.91
CA ARG A 121 5.36 -5.18 -17.31
C ARG A 121 5.71 -5.05 -15.83
N PRO A 122 5.35 -6.05 -15.00
CA PRO A 122 5.83 -6.10 -13.63
C PRO A 122 7.36 -6.13 -13.59
N ASN A 123 7.94 -5.44 -12.62
CA ASN A 123 9.38 -5.45 -12.35
C ASN A 123 9.72 -6.32 -11.12
N VAL A 124 11.00 -6.38 -10.77
CA VAL A 124 11.55 -7.11 -9.61
C VAL A 124 10.76 -6.91 -8.31
N THR A 125 10.25 -5.71 -8.02
CA THR A 125 9.45 -5.43 -6.82
C THR A 125 8.16 -6.25 -6.84
N HIS A 126 7.46 -6.30 -7.97
CA HIS A 126 6.23 -7.06 -8.12
C HIS A 126 6.49 -8.57 -8.04
N TYR A 127 7.60 -9.04 -8.61
CA TYR A 127 7.99 -10.44 -8.55
C TYR A 127 8.47 -10.86 -7.16
N PHE A 128 9.07 -9.97 -6.38
CA PHE A 128 9.34 -10.22 -4.97
C PHE A 128 8.04 -10.46 -4.19
N LEU A 129 7.00 -9.66 -4.42
CA LEU A 129 5.67 -9.87 -3.81
C LEU A 129 5.05 -11.20 -4.24
N ARG A 130 5.23 -11.57 -5.51
CA ARG A 130 4.81 -12.88 -6.04
C ARG A 130 5.59 -14.02 -5.35
N LEU A 131 6.89 -13.87 -5.17
CA LEU A 131 7.71 -14.88 -4.52
C LEU A 131 7.36 -15.04 -3.03
N LEU A 132 7.05 -13.92 -2.36
CA LEU A 132 6.53 -13.93 -0.98
C LEU A 132 5.18 -14.67 -0.89
N HIS A 133 4.33 -14.55 -1.92
CA HIS A 133 3.10 -15.33 -2.04
C HIS A 133 3.39 -16.82 -2.27
N ASP A 134 4.24 -17.16 -3.23
CA ASP A 134 4.57 -18.54 -3.60
C ASP A 134 5.24 -19.30 -2.43
N LYS A 135 5.95 -18.58 -1.55
CA LYS A 135 6.52 -19.11 -0.31
C LYS A 135 5.53 -19.19 0.87
N GLY A 136 4.27 -18.80 0.65
CA GLY A 136 3.18 -18.93 1.62
C GLY A 136 3.21 -17.90 2.76
N GLN A 137 3.97 -16.81 2.63
CA GLN A 137 4.15 -15.81 3.70
C GLN A 137 3.32 -14.53 3.49
N LEU A 138 2.79 -14.30 2.29
CA LEU A 138 1.90 -13.17 2.01
C LEU A 138 0.51 -13.42 2.61
N LEU A 139 0.11 -12.64 3.61
CA LEU A 139 -1.27 -12.58 4.07
C LEU A 139 -2.14 -11.84 3.04
N ARG A 140 -1.76 -10.60 2.74
CA ARG A 140 -2.47 -9.72 1.79
C ARG A 140 -1.55 -8.64 1.23
N LEU A 141 -1.77 -8.29 -0.03
CA LEU A 141 -1.21 -7.12 -0.69
C LEU A 141 -2.31 -6.07 -0.87
N TYR A 142 -2.15 -4.91 -0.24
CA TYR A 142 -2.95 -3.71 -0.42
C TYR A 142 -2.21 -2.77 -1.36
N THR A 143 -2.79 -2.44 -2.51
CA THR A 143 -2.19 -1.51 -3.47
C THR A 143 -3.07 -0.28 -3.67
N GLN A 144 -2.43 0.87 -3.80
CA GLN A 144 -3.04 2.12 -4.25
C GLN A 144 -3.03 2.27 -5.78
N ASN A 145 -2.29 1.38 -6.46
CA ASN A 145 -2.10 1.47 -7.89
C ASN A 145 -3.33 0.95 -8.63
N ILE A 146 -3.50 1.45 -9.85
CA ILE A 146 -4.58 1.10 -10.77
C ILE A 146 -4.01 0.49 -12.07
N ASP A 147 -2.70 0.29 -12.14
CA ASP A 147 -1.99 -0.22 -13.33
C ASP A 147 -2.16 -1.73 -13.55
N GLY A 148 -2.58 -2.46 -12.52
CA GLY A 148 -2.84 -3.91 -12.58
C GLY A 148 -1.58 -4.78 -12.61
N LEU A 149 -0.40 -4.23 -12.36
CA LEU A 149 0.86 -4.98 -12.43
C LEU A 149 0.99 -6.05 -11.34
N GLU A 150 0.28 -5.91 -10.21
CA GLU A 150 0.20 -6.95 -9.19
C GLU A 150 -0.54 -8.19 -9.69
N ARG A 151 -1.64 -8.00 -10.44
CA ARG A 151 -2.33 -9.11 -11.11
C ARG A 151 -1.45 -9.72 -12.18
N ALA A 152 -0.80 -8.87 -12.99
CA ALA A 152 0.08 -9.31 -14.06
C ALA A 152 1.32 -10.06 -13.56
N SER A 153 1.80 -9.83 -12.33
CA SER A 153 2.87 -10.64 -11.72
C SER A 153 2.38 -11.99 -11.18
N GLY A 154 1.06 -12.23 -11.21
CA GLY A 154 0.42 -13.46 -10.79
C GLY A 154 0.00 -13.49 -9.33
N ILE A 155 -0.16 -12.35 -8.67
CA ILE A 155 -0.82 -12.31 -7.36
C ILE A 155 -2.30 -12.70 -7.55
N PRO A 156 -2.80 -13.75 -6.88
CA PRO A 156 -4.20 -14.14 -7.03
C PRO A 156 -5.13 -13.08 -6.44
N ALA A 157 -6.32 -12.93 -7.03
CA ALA A 157 -7.33 -11.97 -6.57
C ALA A 157 -7.69 -12.14 -5.07
N SER A 158 -7.62 -13.36 -4.54
CA SER A 158 -7.82 -13.62 -3.11
C SER A 158 -6.78 -12.89 -2.25
N LYS A 159 -5.55 -12.67 -2.72
CA LYS A 159 -4.46 -12.02 -2.00
C LYS A 159 -4.32 -10.52 -2.26
N LEU A 160 -4.98 -9.96 -3.28
CA LEU A 160 -4.78 -8.57 -3.74
C LEU A 160 -5.96 -7.63 -3.47
N VAL A 161 -5.81 -6.63 -2.61
CA VAL A 161 -6.79 -5.55 -2.41
C VAL A 161 -6.34 -4.33 -3.21
N GLU A 162 -7.01 -4.07 -4.33
CA GLU A 162 -6.86 -2.83 -5.09
C GLU A 162 -7.70 -1.74 -4.43
N ALA A 163 -7.09 -1.03 -3.48
CA ALA A 163 -7.80 -0.06 -2.64
C ALA A 163 -8.40 1.09 -3.44
N HIS A 164 -7.75 1.49 -4.55
CA HIS A 164 -8.26 2.51 -5.47
C HIS A 164 -8.94 1.91 -6.71
N GLY A 165 -9.35 0.65 -6.65
CA GLY A 165 -10.07 0.00 -7.73
C GLY A 165 -9.16 -0.40 -8.90
N SER A 166 -9.77 -0.77 -10.03
CA SER A 166 -9.03 -1.30 -11.19
C SER A 166 -9.79 -1.07 -12.51
N PHE A 167 -9.11 -1.28 -13.64
CA PHE A 167 -9.73 -1.30 -14.96
C PHE A 167 -10.41 -2.64 -15.32
N ALA A 168 -10.58 -3.56 -14.35
CA ALA A 168 -11.16 -4.89 -14.62
C ALA A 168 -12.66 -4.84 -14.94
N SER A 169 -13.35 -3.79 -14.50
CA SER A 169 -14.77 -3.56 -14.74
C SER A 169 -15.05 -2.06 -14.83
N ALA A 170 -16.22 -1.73 -15.36
CA ALA A 170 -16.70 -0.36 -15.46
C ALA A 170 -18.18 -0.27 -15.08
N THR A 171 -18.57 0.86 -14.49
CA THR A 171 -19.93 1.13 -14.05
C THR A 171 -20.48 2.37 -14.74
N CYS A 172 -21.73 2.28 -15.22
CA CYS A 172 -22.43 3.45 -15.74
C CYS A 172 -22.68 4.48 -14.62
N THR A 173 -22.32 5.73 -14.86
CA THR A 173 -22.48 6.82 -13.89
C THR A 173 -23.94 7.22 -13.64
N VAL A 174 -24.87 6.77 -14.48
CA VAL A 174 -26.31 7.08 -14.38
C VAL A 174 -27.09 5.88 -13.83
N CYS A 175 -27.21 4.79 -14.59
CA CYS A 175 -28.06 3.66 -14.21
C CYS A 175 -27.35 2.59 -13.36
N ARG A 176 -26.04 2.76 -13.07
CA ARG A 176 -25.21 1.82 -12.31
C ARG A 176 -25.07 0.42 -12.91
N ALA A 177 -25.48 0.22 -14.16
CA ALA A 177 -25.19 -1.02 -14.88
C ALA A 177 -23.68 -1.24 -15.01
N THR A 178 -23.22 -2.40 -14.56
CA THR A 178 -21.81 -2.83 -14.63
C THR A 178 -21.49 -3.46 -15.97
N ALA A 179 -20.20 -3.48 -16.30
CA ALA A 179 -19.67 -4.06 -17.52
C ALA A 179 -18.27 -4.60 -17.31
N PRO A 180 -17.88 -5.63 -18.07
CA PRO A 180 -16.49 -6.08 -18.12
C PRO A 180 -15.58 -4.95 -18.63
N GLY A 181 -14.34 -4.89 -18.16
CA GLY A 181 -13.37 -3.85 -18.53
C GLY A 181 -13.05 -3.84 -20.03
N GLU A 182 -13.19 -4.98 -20.70
CA GLU A 182 -13.03 -5.15 -22.14
C GLU A 182 -13.94 -4.21 -22.95
N ASP A 183 -15.19 -4.02 -22.51
CA ASP A 183 -16.14 -3.07 -23.14
C ASP A 183 -15.63 -1.63 -23.03
N PHE A 184 -15.07 -1.28 -21.87
CA PHE A 184 -14.50 0.05 -21.63
C PHE A 184 -13.29 0.29 -22.53
N TRP A 185 -12.42 -0.71 -22.66
CA TRP A 185 -11.20 -0.60 -23.46
C TRP A 185 -11.45 -0.51 -24.97
N ALA A 186 -12.46 -1.20 -25.49
CA ALA A 186 -12.82 -1.12 -26.91
C ALA A 186 -13.11 0.32 -27.37
N ASP A 187 -13.72 1.13 -26.50
CA ASP A 187 -13.98 2.55 -26.77
C ASP A 187 -12.75 3.41 -26.50
N VAL A 188 -12.05 3.23 -25.38
CA VAL A 188 -10.86 4.03 -25.04
C VAL A 188 -9.74 3.89 -26.06
N LEU A 189 -9.47 2.68 -26.55
CA LEU A 189 -8.44 2.45 -27.58
C LEU A 189 -8.81 3.10 -28.91
N GLY A 190 -10.10 3.14 -29.24
CA GLY A 190 -10.65 3.82 -30.41
C GLY A 190 -10.88 5.33 -30.23
N ASP A 191 -10.33 5.94 -29.17
CA ASP A 191 -10.46 7.36 -28.83
C ASP A 191 -11.92 7.83 -28.69
N ARG A 192 -12.80 6.94 -28.21
CA ARG A 192 -14.22 7.21 -27.93
C ARG A 192 -14.48 7.25 -26.42
N VAL A 193 -15.50 8.02 -26.04
CA VAL A 193 -16.03 8.00 -24.67
C VAL A 193 -16.91 6.76 -24.50
N PRO A 194 -16.64 5.88 -23.52
CA PRO A 194 -17.45 4.70 -23.30
C PRO A 194 -18.85 5.08 -22.80
N HIS A 195 -19.90 4.63 -23.50
CA HIS A 195 -21.29 4.92 -23.14
C HIS A 195 -22.06 3.65 -22.79
N CYS A 196 -23.00 3.79 -21.85
CA CYS A 196 -23.87 2.70 -21.44
C CYS A 196 -24.89 2.39 -22.54
N PRO A 197 -25.01 1.13 -23.01
CA PRO A 197 -25.96 0.77 -24.05
C PRO A 197 -27.43 0.85 -23.57
N VAL A 198 -27.67 0.91 -22.25
CA VAL A 198 -29.02 0.95 -21.66
C VAL A 198 -29.56 2.38 -21.57
N CYS A 199 -28.75 3.35 -21.14
CA CYS A 199 -29.23 4.70 -20.83
C CYS A 199 -28.41 5.84 -21.47
N GLY A 200 -27.35 5.53 -22.23
CA GLY A 200 -26.45 6.52 -22.83
C GLY A 200 -25.49 7.23 -21.86
N GLY A 201 -25.62 7.02 -20.54
CA GLY A 201 -24.71 7.59 -19.55
C GLY A 201 -23.26 7.11 -19.73
N VAL A 202 -22.28 7.95 -19.38
CA VAL A 202 -20.86 7.61 -19.48
C VAL A 202 -20.54 6.40 -18.59
N ARG A 203 -19.73 5.47 -19.09
CA ARG A 203 -19.14 4.38 -18.30
C ARG A 203 -17.80 4.84 -17.74
N LYS A 204 -17.66 4.75 -16.43
CA LYS A 204 -16.41 5.02 -15.70
C LYS A 204 -15.82 3.67 -15.29
N PRO A 205 -14.51 3.42 -15.44
CA PRO A 205 -13.91 2.22 -14.87
C PRO A 205 -14.07 2.24 -13.35
N ASP A 206 -14.05 1.07 -12.72
CA ASP A 206 -14.23 0.93 -11.28
C ASP A 206 -12.93 1.28 -10.52
N ILE A 207 -12.38 2.44 -10.84
CA ILE A 207 -11.31 3.16 -10.14
C ILE A 207 -11.95 4.16 -9.19
N VAL A 208 -11.44 4.25 -7.97
CA VAL A 208 -11.95 5.19 -6.97
C VAL A 208 -11.49 6.60 -7.31
N PHE A 209 -12.44 7.51 -7.50
CA PHE A 209 -12.18 8.94 -7.62
C PHE A 209 -12.28 9.62 -6.25
N PHE A 210 -11.72 10.83 -6.13
CA PHE A 210 -11.82 11.61 -4.90
C PHE A 210 -13.30 11.83 -4.52
N GLY A 211 -13.61 11.53 -3.26
CA GLY A 211 -14.97 11.59 -2.72
C GLY A 211 -15.81 10.32 -2.92
N GLU A 212 -15.32 9.32 -3.67
CA GLU A 212 -15.98 8.02 -3.79
C GLU A 212 -15.59 7.07 -2.63
N PRO A 213 -16.48 6.15 -2.23
CA PRO A 213 -16.13 5.12 -1.26
C PRO A 213 -15.09 4.14 -1.83
N LEU A 214 -14.22 3.61 -0.97
CA LEU A 214 -13.33 2.52 -1.34
C LEU A 214 -14.13 1.22 -1.58
N PRO A 215 -13.60 0.26 -2.35
CA PRO A 215 -14.27 -1.01 -2.63
C PRO A 215 -14.48 -1.83 -1.34
N ASP A 216 -15.56 -2.61 -1.27
CA ASP A 216 -15.86 -3.48 -0.11
C ASP A 216 -14.71 -4.40 0.28
N ARG A 217 -13.91 -4.83 -0.70
CA ARG A 217 -12.72 -5.67 -0.47
C ARG A 217 -11.69 -4.98 0.44
N PHE A 218 -11.69 -3.66 0.51
CA PHE A 218 -10.88 -2.88 1.44
C PHE A 218 -11.22 -3.20 2.90
N LEU A 219 -12.46 -3.59 3.22
CA LEU A 219 -12.89 -3.94 4.59
C LEU A 219 -12.15 -5.14 5.18
N LEU A 220 -11.47 -5.95 4.35
CA LEU A 220 -10.58 -7.01 4.82
C LEU A 220 -9.48 -6.50 5.76
N HIS A 221 -9.16 -5.19 5.71
CA HIS A 221 -8.14 -4.60 6.58
C HIS A 221 -8.47 -4.78 8.07
N VAL A 222 -9.76 -4.84 8.42
CA VAL A 222 -10.24 -5.03 9.79
C VAL A 222 -9.74 -6.35 10.38
N VAL A 223 -9.57 -7.38 9.56
CA VAL A 223 -9.05 -8.69 9.98
C VAL A 223 -7.56 -8.80 9.72
N ASP A 224 -7.10 -8.36 8.54
CA ASP A 224 -5.72 -8.59 8.09
C ASP A 224 -4.69 -7.86 8.96
N PHE A 225 -4.93 -6.59 9.31
CA PHE A 225 -3.95 -5.77 10.03
C PHE A 225 -3.74 -6.21 11.49
N PRO A 226 -4.78 -6.54 12.27
CA PRO A 226 -4.59 -7.14 13.60
C PRO A 226 -3.86 -8.50 13.55
N MET A 227 -4.07 -9.28 12.48
CA MET A 227 -3.48 -10.60 12.30
C MET A 227 -2.05 -10.58 11.76
N ALA A 228 -1.61 -9.46 11.18
CA ALA A 228 -0.28 -9.31 10.64
C ALA A 228 0.81 -9.56 11.69
N ASP A 229 1.92 -10.14 11.24
CA ASP A 229 3.15 -10.31 12.02
C ASP A 229 4.34 -9.55 11.43
N LEU A 230 4.19 -8.98 10.23
CA LEU A 230 5.10 -8.03 9.59
C LEU A 230 4.30 -7.13 8.63
N LEU A 231 4.62 -5.85 8.61
CA LEU A 231 4.10 -4.89 7.62
C LEU A 231 5.24 -4.41 6.72
N LEU A 232 5.09 -4.59 5.41
CA LEU A 232 5.96 -3.99 4.40
C LEU A 232 5.24 -2.79 3.77
N ILE A 233 5.92 -1.64 3.68
CA ILE A 233 5.41 -0.41 3.08
C ILE A 233 6.36 -0.03 1.95
N LEU A 234 5.89 -0.10 0.70
CA LEU A 234 6.74 -0.01 -0.48
C LEU A 234 6.27 1.11 -1.41
N GLY A 235 7.15 2.06 -1.72
CA GLY A 235 6.92 3.01 -2.81
C GLY A 235 5.65 3.86 -2.69
N THR A 236 5.29 4.33 -1.50
CA THR A 236 4.11 5.18 -1.28
C THR A 236 4.46 6.42 -0.48
N SER A 237 3.77 7.54 -0.74
CA SER A 237 3.91 8.76 0.07
C SER A 237 3.09 8.75 1.36
N LEU A 238 2.18 7.79 1.52
CA LEU A 238 1.21 7.74 2.63
C LEU A 238 0.47 9.07 2.87
N GLN A 239 0.05 9.74 1.80
CA GLN A 239 -0.67 11.03 1.87
C GLN A 239 -2.19 10.92 1.65
N VAL A 240 -2.67 9.76 1.20
CA VAL A 240 -4.08 9.55 0.82
C VAL A 240 -4.74 8.65 1.84
N GLU A 241 -5.79 9.18 2.48
CA GLU A 241 -6.60 8.44 3.45
C GLU A 241 -7.80 7.73 2.77
N PRO A 242 -8.33 6.65 3.37
CA PRO A 242 -7.93 6.00 4.64
C PRO A 242 -6.72 5.05 4.52
N PHE A 243 -6.06 4.99 3.35
CA PHE A 243 -4.96 4.06 3.12
C PHE A 243 -3.73 4.36 3.99
N ALA A 244 -3.39 5.63 4.20
CA ALA A 244 -2.23 6.02 4.99
C ALA A 244 -2.32 5.56 6.46
N SER A 245 -3.51 5.70 7.06
CA SER A 245 -3.81 5.28 8.43
C SER A 245 -3.65 3.77 8.66
N LEU A 246 -3.75 2.94 7.60
CA LEU A 246 -3.51 1.51 7.72
C LEU A 246 -2.09 1.17 8.22
N SER A 247 -1.11 2.04 7.95
CA SER A 247 0.26 1.86 8.46
C SER A 247 0.33 1.78 9.99
N GLU A 248 -0.70 2.28 10.68
CA GLU A 248 -0.81 2.28 12.14
C GLU A 248 -1.73 1.17 12.68
N ALA A 249 -2.50 0.52 11.82
CA ALA A 249 -3.51 -0.48 12.21
C ALA A 249 -2.92 -1.83 12.65
N VAL A 250 -1.64 -2.09 12.37
CA VAL A 250 -0.93 -3.26 12.91
C VAL A 250 -0.62 -3.08 14.40
N ARG A 251 -0.57 -4.18 15.15
CA ARG A 251 -0.23 -4.18 16.59
C ARG A 251 1.11 -3.49 16.84
N SER A 252 1.25 -2.84 17.99
CA SER A 252 2.47 -2.08 18.36
C SER A 252 3.75 -2.94 18.40
N SER A 253 3.62 -4.25 18.60
CA SER A 253 4.71 -5.21 18.61
C SER A 253 5.13 -5.70 17.22
N VAL A 254 4.38 -5.37 16.16
CA VAL A 254 4.66 -5.81 14.79
C VAL A 254 5.73 -4.91 14.17
N PRO A 255 6.82 -5.46 13.61
CA PRO A 255 7.77 -4.68 12.83
C PRO A 255 7.12 -4.07 11.59
N ARG A 256 7.51 -2.84 11.27
CA ARG A 256 7.12 -2.17 10.02
C ARG A 256 8.39 -1.85 9.24
N LEU A 257 8.50 -2.34 8.01
CA LEU A 257 9.61 -2.04 7.12
C LEU A 257 9.12 -1.11 6.01
N LEU A 258 9.67 0.10 5.96
CA LEU A 258 9.50 1.03 4.84
C LEU A 258 10.68 0.93 3.89
N MET A 259 10.39 0.65 2.62
CA MET A 259 11.31 0.82 1.50
C MET A 259 10.78 1.91 0.59
N ASN A 260 11.45 3.05 0.57
CA ASN A 260 10.97 4.20 -0.17
C ASN A 260 12.12 5.19 -0.43
N ARG A 261 11.95 6.11 -1.39
CA ARG A 261 12.92 7.19 -1.61
C ARG A 261 13.03 8.09 -0.38
N ASP A 262 11.87 8.45 0.18
CA ASP A 262 11.73 9.44 1.25
C ASP A 262 11.08 8.83 2.49
N MET A 263 11.40 9.35 3.67
CA MET A 263 10.73 8.97 4.91
C MET A 263 9.33 9.58 4.95
N VAL A 264 8.29 8.78 5.22
CA VAL A 264 6.89 9.17 4.99
C VAL A 264 5.94 8.71 6.09
N GLY A 265 4.77 9.36 6.15
CA GLY A 265 3.66 8.99 7.02
C GLY A 265 4.04 8.89 8.50
N SER A 266 3.34 8.01 9.22
CA SER A 266 3.56 7.80 10.65
C SER A 266 4.98 7.35 11.00
N LEU A 267 5.75 6.80 10.05
CA LEU A 267 7.14 6.43 10.29
C LEU A 267 8.05 7.65 10.45
N ALA A 268 7.74 8.76 9.76
CA ALA A 268 8.48 10.02 9.90
C ALA A 268 8.13 10.76 11.20
N TRP A 269 6.83 10.84 11.53
CA TRP A 269 6.34 11.73 12.60
C TRP A 269 6.06 11.02 13.93
N CYS A 270 5.76 9.71 13.91
CA CYS A 270 5.44 8.90 15.09
C CYS A 270 6.08 7.50 15.01
N PRO A 271 7.43 7.41 15.01
CA PRO A 271 8.13 6.14 14.84
C PRO A 271 7.91 5.19 16.02
N ARG A 272 7.73 3.90 15.71
CA ARG A 272 7.67 2.82 16.70
C ARG A 272 9.06 2.22 16.92
N SER A 273 9.24 1.52 18.04
CA SER A 273 10.54 0.90 18.37
C SER A 273 10.98 -0.22 17.42
N ARG A 274 10.06 -0.77 16.62
CA ARG A 274 10.32 -1.86 15.66
C ARG A 274 10.18 -1.41 14.20
N ASP A 275 10.20 -0.10 13.95
CA ASP A 275 10.22 0.42 12.59
C ASP A 275 11.64 0.28 12.01
N VAL A 276 11.70 -0.17 10.77
CA VAL A 276 12.91 -0.23 9.96
C VAL A 276 12.67 0.59 8.71
N VAL A 277 13.62 1.43 8.36
CA VAL A 277 13.53 2.33 7.20
C VAL A 277 14.74 2.09 6.31
N GLN A 278 14.48 1.66 5.08
CA GLN A 278 15.45 1.51 4.02
C GLN A 278 15.17 2.59 2.97
N LEU A 279 15.94 3.67 3.02
CA LEU A 279 15.81 4.76 2.05
C LEU A 279 16.66 4.50 0.81
N GLY A 280 16.17 4.92 -0.34
CA GLY A 280 16.92 4.90 -1.60
C GLY A 280 16.09 4.38 -2.77
N ASP A 281 16.79 3.87 -3.78
CA ASP A 281 16.15 3.19 -4.89
C ASP A 281 15.45 1.91 -4.41
N LEU A 282 14.20 1.74 -4.85
CA LEU A 282 13.35 0.66 -4.38
C LEU A 282 13.80 -0.70 -4.94
N VAL A 283 14.26 -0.74 -6.20
CA VAL A 283 14.78 -1.96 -6.82
C VAL A 283 15.99 -2.46 -6.03
N HIS A 284 16.97 -1.58 -5.80
CA HIS A 284 18.16 -1.94 -5.02
C HIS A 284 17.81 -2.40 -3.60
N SER A 285 16.84 -1.75 -2.94
CA SER A 285 16.39 -2.13 -1.60
C SER A 285 15.73 -3.51 -1.56
N VAL A 286 14.92 -3.83 -2.59
CA VAL A 286 14.28 -5.14 -2.73
C VAL A 286 15.32 -6.22 -3.05
N GLU A 287 16.23 -5.98 -4.00
CA GLU A 287 17.33 -6.90 -4.33
C GLU A 287 18.18 -7.20 -3.09
N ARG A 288 18.50 -6.16 -2.31
CA ARG A 288 19.21 -6.35 -1.05
C ARG A 288 18.44 -7.23 -0.07
N LEU A 289 17.14 -7.01 0.11
CA LEU A 289 16.33 -7.88 0.96
C LEU A 289 16.30 -9.33 0.44
N VAL A 290 16.17 -9.52 -0.88
CA VAL A 290 16.20 -10.84 -1.53
C VAL A 290 17.52 -11.56 -1.29
N GLU A 291 18.66 -10.86 -1.36
CA GLU A 291 19.97 -11.42 -1.00
C GLU A 291 20.01 -11.88 0.46
N LEU A 292 19.55 -11.05 1.40
CA LEU A 292 19.57 -11.38 2.83
C LEU A 292 18.64 -12.56 3.18
N LEU A 293 17.55 -12.71 2.42
CA LEU A 293 16.64 -13.86 2.51
C LEU A 293 17.23 -15.14 1.94
N GLY A 294 18.30 -15.04 1.14
CA GLY A 294 18.84 -16.15 0.36
C GLY A 294 17.89 -16.59 -0.76
N TRP A 295 17.14 -15.65 -1.34
CA TRP A 295 16.13 -15.92 -2.39
C TRP A 295 16.59 -15.47 -3.78
N THR A 296 17.86 -15.09 -3.95
CA THR A 296 18.38 -14.54 -5.21
C THR A 296 18.13 -15.44 -6.41
N GLU A 297 18.44 -16.74 -6.30
CA GLU A 297 18.23 -17.73 -7.37
C GLU A 297 16.74 -17.89 -7.69
N ASP A 298 15.89 -18.08 -6.68
CA ASP A 298 14.43 -18.18 -6.86
C ASP A 298 13.84 -16.94 -7.56
N MET A 299 14.36 -15.75 -7.24
CA MET A 299 13.92 -14.50 -7.84
C MET A 299 14.37 -14.39 -9.30
N GLN A 300 15.62 -14.75 -9.60
CA GLN A 300 16.14 -14.78 -10.96
C GLN A 300 15.36 -15.76 -11.84
N ASP A 301 15.11 -16.97 -11.35
CA ASP A 301 14.31 -18.00 -12.04
C ASP A 301 12.87 -17.54 -12.28
N LEU A 302 12.23 -16.91 -11.29
CA LEU A 302 10.89 -16.37 -11.43
C LEU A 302 10.84 -15.26 -12.49
N VAL A 303 11.74 -14.28 -12.41
CA VAL A 303 11.81 -13.19 -13.40
C VAL A 303 12.09 -13.75 -14.78
N GLN A 304 13.07 -14.63 -14.94
CA GLN A 304 13.40 -15.24 -16.23
C GLN A 304 12.22 -16.03 -16.81
N ARG A 305 11.50 -16.79 -15.99
CA ARG A 305 10.31 -17.52 -16.44
C ARG A 305 9.19 -16.59 -16.89
N GLU A 306 8.88 -15.54 -16.13
CA GLU A 306 7.76 -14.65 -16.46
C GLU A 306 8.11 -13.66 -17.60
N THR A 307 9.37 -13.27 -17.73
CA THR A 307 9.84 -12.45 -18.86
C THR A 307 10.13 -13.29 -20.12
N GLY A 308 10.50 -14.55 -19.96
CA GLY A 308 10.81 -15.50 -21.03
C GLY A 308 9.60 -16.19 -21.64
N LYS A 309 8.43 -16.19 -20.99
CA LYS A 309 7.13 -16.65 -21.53
C LYS A 309 6.58 -15.81 -22.69
N LEU A 310 7.43 -15.06 -23.40
CA LEU A 310 6.99 -14.32 -24.57
C LEU A 310 6.58 -15.29 -25.70
N PRO A 311 5.44 -15.07 -26.35
CA PRO A 311 5.18 -15.64 -27.66
C PRO A 311 6.08 -14.91 -28.66
N GLY A 312 7.04 -15.65 -29.22
CA GLY A 312 7.77 -15.27 -30.41
C GLY A 312 7.81 -16.49 -31.33
N CYS A 313 7.23 -16.34 -32.53
CA CYS A 313 7.22 -17.30 -33.64
C CYS A 313 6.43 -18.60 -33.43
N ASP A 314 5.13 -18.54 -33.69
CA ASP A 314 4.53 -19.54 -34.57
C ASP A 314 4.37 -18.89 -35.95
N ALA A 315 4.70 -19.66 -36.99
CA ALA A 315 4.95 -19.28 -38.38
C ALA A 315 3.75 -18.65 -39.12
#